data_AF-A0A6L7TJC4-F1
#
_entry.id   AF-A0A6L7TJC4-F1
#
_cell.length_a   1.000
_cell.length_b   1.000
_cell.length_c   1.000
_cell.angle_alpha   90.00
_cell.angle_beta   90.00
_cell.angle_gamma   90.00
#
_symmetry.space_group_name_H-M   'P 1'
#
loop_
_entity.id
_entity.type
_entity.pdbx_description
1 polymer ?
#
loop_
_entity_poly.entity_id
_entity_poly.type
_entity_poly.pdbx_seq_one_letter_code
_entity_poly.pdbx_strand_id
1 'polypeptide(L)'
;MGYKPRQLGHINIYVRNAERSREWYEDLLGLHTYGLRPGRAAFMSADMGNSHDIALVEVGEDAPGPQKGQVGLNHMAWYMESLDDLKELYYRIKDRDIEIESVSDHGHAVGIYIRDPDGNGIEVSYEMPASEWGHKEGQYLIGSTARGRLPGPWDEEPTRVR
;
A
#
# COMPACT_ATOMS: atom_id res chain seq x y z
N MET A 1 4.41 30.36 4.32
CA MET A 1 5.52 30.21 3.35
C MET A 1 4.96 29.67 2.04
N GLY A 2 5.19 30.35 0.91
CA GLY A 2 4.61 29.95 -0.39
C GLY A 2 5.24 28.72 -1.06
N TYR A 3 6.28 28.14 -0.46
CA TYR A 3 6.99 26.98 -1.02
C TYR A 3 6.68 25.66 -0.29
N LYS A 4 5.79 25.65 0.70
CA LYS A 4 5.40 24.42 1.42
C LYS A 4 4.47 23.59 0.52
N PRO A 5 4.81 22.33 0.19
CA PRO A 5 3.89 21.44 -0.52
C PRO A 5 2.59 21.24 0.28
N ARG A 6 1.46 21.16 -0.43
CA ARG A 6 0.15 20.93 0.21
C ARG A 6 0.01 19.49 0.70
N GLN A 7 0.44 18.52 -0.13
CA GLN A 7 0.38 17.08 0.11
C GLN A 7 1.31 16.36 -0.87
N LEU A 8 1.48 15.05 -0.71
CA LEU A 8 2.04 14.19 -1.75
C LEU A 8 1.15 14.24 -3.00
N GLY A 9 1.77 14.29 -4.18
CA GLY A 9 1.04 14.35 -5.45
C GLY A 9 0.71 12.98 -6.02
N HIS A 10 1.76 12.21 -6.32
CA HIS A 10 1.69 10.85 -6.85
C HIS A 10 3.07 10.20 -6.71
N ILE A 11 3.14 8.91 -6.99
CA ILE A 11 4.39 8.17 -7.12
C ILE A 11 4.50 7.54 -8.50
N ASN A 12 5.73 7.26 -8.92
CA ASN A 12 6.01 6.55 -10.16
C ASN A 12 6.96 5.39 -9.83
N ILE A 13 6.56 4.18 -10.20
CA ILE A 13 7.34 2.97 -9.94
C ILE A 13 7.60 2.25 -11.25
N TYR A 14 8.72 1.55 -11.31
CA TYR A 14 9.03 0.68 -12.43
C TYR A 14 8.33 -0.67 -12.28
N VAL A 15 7.78 -1.15 -13.39
CA VAL A 15 7.19 -2.48 -13.55
C VAL A 15 7.73 -3.11 -14.82
N ARG A 16 7.77 -4.43 -14.88
CA ARG A 16 8.24 -5.14 -16.09
C ARG A 16 7.26 -5.00 -17.25
N ASN A 17 5.97 -4.95 -16.93
CA ASN A 17 4.87 -4.92 -17.89
C ASN A 17 3.74 -4.05 -17.32
N ALA A 18 3.44 -2.92 -17.97
CA ALA A 18 2.48 -1.98 -17.44
C ALA A 18 1.04 -2.53 -17.46
N GLU A 19 0.70 -3.38 -18.44
CA GLU A 19 -0.64 -3.94 -18.58
C GLU A 19 -0.90 -5.04 -17.55
N ARG A 20 0.03 -5.98 -17.36
CA ARG A 20 -0.05 -7.00 -16.31
C ARG A 20 -0.17 -6.38 -14.93
N SER A 21 0.67 -5.38 -14.64
CA SER A 21 0.61 -4.71 -13.34
C SER A 21 -0.71 -3.96 -13.19
N ARG A 22 -1.14 -3.18 -14.18
CA ARG A 22 -2.46 -2.52 -14.17
C ARG A 22 -3.60 -3.48 -13.82
N GLU A 23 -3.67 -4.63 -14.48
CA GLU A 23 -4.71 -5.64 -14.23
C GLU A 23 -4.68 -6.15 -12.80
N TRP A 24 -3.47 -6.38 -12.25
CA TRP A 24 -3.30 -6.81 -10.87
C TRP A 24 -3.76 -5.75 -9.86
N TYR A 25 -3.43 -4.47 -10.08
CA TYR A 25 -3.86 -3.36 -9.21
C TYR A 25 -5.38 -3.11 -9.31
N GLU A 26 -5.96 -3.23 -10.50
CA GLU A 26 -7.42 -3.17 -10.69
C GLU A 26 -8.13 -4.32 -9.98
N ASP A 27 -7.64 -5.55 -10.16
CA ASP A 27 -8.28 -6.73 -9.57
C ASP A 27 -8.13 -6.77 -8.05
N LEU A 28 -6.93 -6.53 -7.50
CA LEU A 28 -6.74 -6.63 -6.07
C LEU A 28 -7.30 -5.43 -5.32
N LEU A 29 -6.93 -4.21 -5.74
CA LEU A 29 -7.17 -2.98 -4.99
C LEU A 29 -8.35 -2.16 -5.54
N GLY A 30 -8.91 -2.53 -6.70
CA GLY A 30 -10.01 -1.78 -7.30
C GLY A 30 -9.59 -0.42 -7.86
N LEU A 31 -8.29 -0.17 -8.07
CA LEU A 31 -7.82 1.12 -8.59
C LEU A 31 -8.38 1.38 -9.99
N HIS A 32 -8.76 2.63 -10.26
CA HIS A 32 -9.23 3.04 -11.57
C HIS A 32 -8.06 3.42 -12.48
N THR A 33 -8.03 2.91 -13.71
CA THR A 33 -7.08 3.33 -14.75
C THR A 33 -7.59 4.53 -15.53
N TYR A 34 -6.91 5.67 -15.40
CA TYR A 34 -7.17 6.87 -16.22
C TYR A 34 -6.60 6.78 -17.62
N GLY A 35 -5.46 6.12 -17.75
CA GLY A 35 -4.75 6.06 -19.02
C GLY A 35 -3.78 4.91 -19.08
N LEU A 36 -3.79 4.22 -20.20
CA LEU A 36 -2.81 3.22 -20.56
C LEU A 36 -2.09 3.67 -21.84
N ARG A 37 -0.77 3.60 -21.80
CA ARG A 37 0.11 3.70 -22.96
C ARG A 37 0.80 2.34 -23.09
N PRO A 38 0.28 1.44 -23.94
CA PRO A 38 0.83 0.08 -24.08
C PRO A 38 2.33 0.11 -24.37
N GLY A 39 3.08 -0.79 -23.72
CA GLY A 39 4.54 -0.85 -23.82
C GLY A 39 5.28 0.32 -23.14
N ARG A 40 4.60 1.12 -22.31
CA ARG A 40 5.19 2.31 -21.70
C ARG A 40 4.73 2.61 -20.29
N ALA A 41 3.43 2.84 -20.06
CA ALA A 41 2.95 3.20 -18.73
C ALA A 41 1.44 3.03 -18.54
N ALA A 42 1.02 2.77 -17.30
CA ALA A 42 -0.37 2.89 -16.85
C ALA A 42 -0.47 3.93 -15.72
N PHE A 43 -1.56 4.69 -15.69
CA PHE A 43 -1.83 5.75 -14.70
C PHE A 43 -3.11 5.40 -13.94
N MET A 44 -2.99 5.19 -12.62
CA MET A 44 -4.07 4.64 -11.80
C MET A 44 -4.32 5.46 -10.54
N SER A 45 -5.54 5.39 -10.00
CA SER A 45 -5.94 6.15 -8.82
C SER A 45 -6.99 5.42 -7.98
N ALA A 46 -6.97 5.68 -6.67
CA ALA A 46 -8.03 5.30 -5.75
C ALA A 46 -9.14 6.36 -5.71
N ASP A 47 -8.81 7.64 -5.97
CA ASP A 47 -9.77 8.76 -6.02
C ASP A 47 -9.97 9.25 -7.46
N MET A 48 -11.22 9.20 -7.93
CA MET A 48 -11.58 9.68 -9.26
C MET A 48 -11.47 11.22 -9.45
N GLY A 49 -11.18 11.96 -8.38
CA GLY A 49 -10.88 13.40 -8.40
C GLY A 49 -9.41 13.74 -8.70
N ASN A 50 -8.48 12.78 -8.63
CA ASN A 50 -7.06 12.99 -8.88
C ASN A 50 -6.68 12.60 -10.32
N SER A 51 -5.57 13.11 -10.86
CA SER A 51 -5.10 12.65 -12.19
C SER A 51 -4.60 11.21 -12.16
N HIS A 52 -3.89 10.84 -11.09
CA HIS A 52 -3.40 9.52 -10.73
C HIS A 52 -2.72 9.61 -9.37
N ASP A 53 -2.78 8.54 -8.60
CA ASP A 53 -1.99 8.36 -7.37
C ASP A 53 -0.69 7.59 -7.67
N ILE A 54 -0.74 6.70 -8.67
CA ILE A 54 0.39 5.87 -9.11
C ILE A 54 0.53 5.85 -10.64
N ALA A 55 1.77 5.97 -11.10
CA ALA A 55 2.17 5.64 -12.46
C ALA A 55 3.03 4.38 -12.47
N LEU A 56 2.63 3.38 -13.25
CA LEU A 56 3.36 2.14 -13.49
C LEU A 56 4.15 2.29 -14.79
N VAL A 57 5.47 2.44 -14.73
CA VAL A 57 6.32 2.64 -15.91
C VAL A 57 7.00 1.35 -16.33
N GLU A 58 6.80 0.97 -17.58
CA GLU A 58 7.33 -0.28 -18.15
C GLU A 58 8.83 -0.19 -18.44
N VAL A 59 9.57 -1.22 -18.01
CA VAL A 59 11.01 -1.35 -18.26
C VAL A 59 11.42 -2.67 -18.93
N GLY A 60 10.46 -3.53 -19.27
CA GLY A 60 10.66 -4.81 -19.94
C GLY A 60 10.80 -6.00 -18.99
N GLU A 61 10.50 -7.19 -19.50
CA GLU A 61 10.37 -8.43 -18.72
C GLU A 61 11.68 -8.89 -18.05
N ASP A 62 12.84 -8.53 -18.61
CA ASP A 62 14.14 -8.92 -18.05
C ASP A 62 14.64 -7.99 -16.93
N ALA A 63 13.86 -6.97 -16.56
CA ALA A 63 14.28 -6.03 -15.52
C ALA A 63 14.40 -6.73 -14.14
N PRO A 64 15.49 -6.48 -13.39
CA PRO A 64 15.63 -7.00 -12.04
C PRO A 64 14.59 -6.36 -11.12
N GLY A 65 14.11 -7.12 -10.14
CA GLY A 65 13.21 -6.59 -9.10
C GLY A 65 13.94 -5.76 -8.04
N PRO A 66 13.20 -5.15 -7.11
CA PRO A 66 13.78 -4.39 -5.99
C PRO A 66 14.73 -5.24 -5.13
N GLN A 67 15.84 -4.63 -4.68
CA GLN A 67 16.81 -5.29 -3.81
C GLN A 67 16.56 -4.93 -2.34
N LYS A 68 16.38 -5.95 -1.48
CA LYS A 68 16.15 -5.77 -0.05
C LYS A 68 17.36 -5.11 0.64
N GLY A 69 17.09 -4.11 1.48
CA GLY A 69 18.12 -3.45 2.29
C GLY A 69 18.98 -2.42 1.53
N GLN A 70 18.57 -2.05 0.31
CA GLN A 70 19.21 -0.99 -0.47
C GLN A 70 18.35 0.27 -0.50
N VAL A 71 18.98 1.38 -0.92
CA VAL A 71 18.26 2.63 -1.18
C VAL A 71 17.20 2.41 -2.26
N GLY A 72 16.00 2.94 -2.03
CA GLY A 72 14.86 2.76 -2.94
C GLY A 72 13.52 2.88 -2.22
N LEU A 73 12.45 2.51 -2.92
CA LEU A 73 11.12 2.40 -2.33
C LEU A 73 11.08 1.23 -1.36
N ASN A 74 10.65 1.47 -0.11
CA ASN A 74 10.37 0.39 0.82
C ASN A 74 8.98 -0.22 0.53
N HIS A 75 7.94 0.61 0.66
CA HIS A 75 6.57 0.32 0.28
C HIS A 75 5.80 1.63 0.02
N MET A 76 4.61 1.50 -0.55
CA MET A 76 3.58 2.54 -0.63
C MET A 76 2.32 2.06 0.08
N ALA A 77 1.68 2.94 0.84
CA ALA A 77 0.50 2.60 1.65
C ALA A 77 -0.80 3.06 1.00
N TRP A 78 -1.82 2.20 1.05
CA TRP A 78 -3.20 2.51 0.68
C TRP A 78 -4.08 2.39 1.91
N TYR A 79 -4.73 3.50 2.27
CA TYR A 79 -5.69 3.49 3.37
C TYR A 79 -7.04 2.96 2.89
N MET A 80 -7.60 2.06 3.70
CA MET A 80 -8.98 1.62 3.62
C MET A 80 -9.87 2.61 4.38
N GLU A 81 -11.11 2.79 3.93
CA GLU A 81 -12.07 3.69 4.58
C GLU A 81 -12.44 3.22 5.99
N SER A 82 -12.54 1.89 6.17
CA SER A 82 -12.84 1.28 7.46
C SER A 82 -11.97 0.07 7.78
N LEU A 83 -11.95 -0.30 9.07
CA LEU A 83 -11.31 -1.53 9.51
C LEU A 83 -11.96 -2.77 8.88
N ASP A 84 -13.26 -2.74 8.60
CA ASP A 84 -13.97 -3.86 7.98
C ASP A 84 -13.60 -4.03 6.51
N ASP A 85 -13.39 -2.93 5.77
CA ASP A 85 -12.88 -2.98 4.39
C ASP A 85 -11.47 -3.60 4.36
N LEU A 86 -10.64 -3.29 5.36
CA LEU A 86 -9.32 -3.92 5.48
C LEU A 86 -9.41 -5.43 5.76
N LYS A 87 -10.39 -5.88 6.56
CA LYS A 87 -10.63 -7.32 6.79
C LYS A 87 -11.11 -8.00 5.52
N GLU A 88 -12.00 -7.36 4.75
CA GLU A 88 -12.45 -7.89 3.46
C GLU A 88 -11.26 -8.04 2.49
N LEU A 89 -10.43 -7.00 2.40
CA LEU A 89 -9.23 -7.04 1.56
C LEU A 89 -8.23 -8.11 2.05
N TYR A 90 -8.07 -8.31 3.35
CA TYR A 90 -7.27 -9.41 3.89
C TYR A 90 -7.73 -10.77 3.35
N TYR A 91 -9.03 -11.08 3.41
CA TYR A 91 -9.54 -12.33 2.84
C TYR A 91 -9.35 -12.40 1.33
N ARG A 92 -9.57 -11.28 0.62
CA ARG A 92 -9.34 -11.18 -0.83
C ARG A 92 -7.89 -11.50 -1.22
N ILE A 93 -6.91 -11.04 -0.43
CA ILE A 93 -5.47 -11.35 -0.59
C ILE A 93 -5.24 -12.86 -0.44
N LYS A 94 -5.83 -13.47 0.61
CA LYS A 94 -5.70 -14.92 0.88
C LYS A 94 -6.34 -15.76 -0.21
N ASP A 95 -7.53 -15.40 -0.68
CA ASP A 95 -8.24 -16.09 -1.75
C ASP A 95 -7.50 -16.05 -3.10
N ARG A 96 -6.58 -15.11 -3.27
CA ARG A 96 -5.72 -14.97 -4.46
C ARG A 96 -4.35 -15.63 -4.30
N ASP A 97 -4.11 -16.32 -3.19
CA ASP A 97 -2.82 -16.93 -2.85
C ASP A 97 -1.65 -15.92 -2.86
N ILE A 98 -1.93 -14.65 -2.51
CA ILE A 98 -0.90 -13.61 -2.41
C ILE A 98 -0.22 -13.74 -1.03
N GLU A 99 1.11 -13.80 -1.02
CA GLU A 99 1.88 -13.87 0.23
C GLU A 99 1.77 -12.56 1.01
N ILE A 100 1.34 -12.67 2.27
CA ILE A 100 1.44 -11.61 3.27
C ILE A 100 2.83 -11.69 3.90
N GLU A 101 3.68 -10.70 3.64
CA GLU A 101 5.03 -10.65 4.21
C GLU A 101 5.00 -10.42 5.72
N SER A 102 4.09 -9.56 6.17
CA SER A 102 3.87 -9.26 7.60
C SER A 102 2.55 -8.52 7.82
N VAL A 103 2.07 -8.54 9.06
CA VAL A 103 1.03 -7.63 9.57
C VAL A 103 1.62 -6.89 10.75
N SER A 104 1.51 -5.57 10.77
CA SER A 104 2.05 -4.73 11.86
C SER A 104 0.95 -3.92 12.53
N ASP A 105 0.85 -4.05 13.84
CA ASP A 105 0.01 -3.23 14.70
C ASP A 105 0.86 -2.09 15.31
N HIS A 106 0.59 -0.87 14.83
CA HIS A 106 1.22 0.37 15.28
C HIS A 106 0.42 1.07 16.39
N GLY A 107 -0.60 0.40 16.94
CA GLY A 107 -1.51 0.86 17.98
C GLY A 107 -2.63 1.76 17.45
N HIS A 108 -2.27 2.76 16.64
CA HIS A 108 -3.21 3.70 16.02
C HIS A 108 -3.63 3.29 14.60
N ALA A 109 -2.81 2.46 13.95
CA ALA A 109 -3.01 1.93 12.62
C ALA A 109 -2.57 0.46 12.58
N VAL A 110 -3.18 -0.32 11.69
CA VAL A 110 -2.75 -1.68 11.35
C VAL A 110 -2.49 -1.75 9.86
N GLY A 111 -1.36 -2.34 9.48
CA GLY A 111 -0.91 -2.47 8.09
C GLY A 111 -0.63 -3.92 7.72
N ILE A 112 -1.12 -4.33 6.55
CA ILE A 112 -0.83 -5.63 5.92
C ILE A 112 0.14 -5.38 4.76
N TYR A 113 1.29 -6.04 4.80
CA TYR A 113 2.37 -5.84 3.84
C TYR A 113 2.42 -6.98 2.82
N ILE A 114 2.34 -6.63 1.55
CA ILE A 114 2.40 -7.55 0.40
C ILE A 114 3.37 -7.03 -0.66
N ARG A 115 3.59 -7.84 -1.69
CA ARG A 115 4.37 -7.50 -2.88
C ARG A 115 3.46 -7.48 -4.11
N ASP A 116 3.66 -6.50 -4.98
CA ASP A 116 3.07 -6.55 -6.32
C ASP A 116 3.79 -7.59 -7.22
N PRO A 117 3.33 -7.85 -8.46
CA PRO A 117 3.92 -8.86 -9.34
C PRO A 117 5.40 -8.66 -9.64
N ASP A 118 5.93 -7.44 -9.48
CA ASP A 118 7.32 -7.09 -9.73
C ASP A 118 8.15 -6.92 -8.45
N GLY A 119 7.54 -7.15 -7.28
CA GLY A 119 8.20 -7.09 -5.97
C GLY A 119 8.17 -5.72 -5.30
N ASN A 120 7.41 -4.75 -5.84
CA ASN A 120 7.23 -3.47 -5.18
C ASN A 120 6.43 -3.66 -3.89
N GLY A 121 6.87 -2.99 -2.82
CA GLY A 121 6.21 -3.11 -1.52
C GLY A 121 4.88 -2.36 -1.50
N ILE A 122 3.84 -3.01 -1.01
CA ILE A 122 2.53 -2.41 -0.78
C ILE A 122 2.16 -2.64 0.69
N GLU A 123 1.71 -1.58 1.33
CA GLU A 123 0.96 -1.64 2.58
C GLU A 123 -0.51 -1.35 2.27
N VAL A 124 -1.42 -2.19 2.74
CA VAL A 124 -2.85 -1.84 2.83
C VAL A 124 -3.18 -1.70 4.30
N SER A 125 -3.75 -0.57 4.69
CA SER A 125 -3.83 -0.20 6.10
C SER A 125 -5.13 0.49 6.45
N TYR A 126 -5.44 0.46 7.74
CA TYR A 126 -6.48 1.28 8.33
C TYR A 126 -5.85 2.07 9.48
N GLU A 127 -6.09 3.37 9.49
CA GLU A 127 -5.65 4.28 10.54
C GLU A 127 -6.88 4.90 11.21
N MET A 128 -6.90 4.88 12.54
CA MET A 128 -7.97 5.52 13.31
C MET A 128 -8.03 7.03 13.03
N PRO A 129 -9.17 7.70 13.30
CA PRO A 129 -9.24 9.15 13.21
C PRO A 129 -8.15 9.83 14.05
N ALA A 130 -7.62 10.96 13.57
CA ALA A 130 -6.51 11.66 14.21
C ALA A 130 -6.77 12.06 15.68
N SER A 131 -8.04 12.28 16.05
CA SER A 131 -8.46 12.53 17.43
C SER A 131 -8.21 11.36 18.39
N GLU A 132 -8.01 10.15 17.88
CA GLU A 132 -7.88 8.92 18.64
C GLU A 132 -6.45 8.36 18.68
N TRP A 133 -5.50 9.01 18.00
CA TRP A 133 -4.09 8.61 17.95
C TRP A 133 -3.37 8.74 19.31
N GLY A 134 -3.93 9.48 20.26
CA GLY A 134 -3.32 9.70 21.57
C GLY A 134 -1.96 10.43 21.53
N HIS A 135 -1.64 11.10 20.43
CA HIS A 135 -0.29 11.63 20.19
C HIS A 135 0.01 12.91 20.99
N LYS A 136 1.27 13.05 21.38
CA LYS A 136 1.88 14.32 21.80
C LYS A 136 2.77 14.82 20.68
N GLU A 137 2.79 16.14 20.47
CA GLU A 137 3.62 16.77 19.45
C GLU A 137 5.10 16.32 19.55
N GLY A 138 5.71 15.95 18.42
CA GLY A 138 7.10 15.50 18.35
C GLY A 138 7.37 14.02 18.64
N GLN A 139 6.34 13.20 18.89
CA GLN A 139 6.49 11.76 19.03
C GLN A 139 6.10 11.02 17.74
N TYR A 140 6.97 10.10 17.31
CA TYR A 140 6.63 9.14 16.26
C TYR A 140 5.53 8.20 16.77
N LEU A 141 4.49 7.96 15.97
CA LEU A 141 3.24 7.33 16.43
C LEU A 141 3.38 5.81 16.70
N ILE A 142 4.43 5.16 16.22
CA ILE A 142 4.67 3.74 16.48
C ILE A 142 4.88 3.53 17.99
N GLY A 143 3.96 2.80 18.62
CA GLY A 143 4.00 2.48 20.05
C GLY A 143 3.52 3.61 20.98
N SER A 144 3.01 4.71 20.46
CA SER A 144 2.37 5.76 21.27
C SER A 144 0.97 5.34 21.76
N THR A 145 0.33 4.42 21.04
CA THR A 145 -0.96 3.82 21.35
C THR A 145 -0.79 2.33 21.66
N ALA A 146 -1.57 1.80 22.61
CA ALA A 146 -1.57 0.38 22.93
C ALA A 146 -2.00 -0.47 21.71
N ARG A 147 -1.29 -1.57 21.48
CA ARG A 147 -1.64 -2.60 20.48
C ARG A 147 -2.91 -3.36 20.89
N GLY A 148 -3.53 -4.05 19.94
CA GLY A 148 -4.75 -4.84 20.11
C GLY A 148 -6.05 -4.04 20.01
N ARG A 149 -5.98 -2.76 19.58
CA ARG A 149 -7.15 -1.90 19.39
C ARG A 149 -7.85 -2.11 18.05
N LEU A 150 -7.18 -2.75 17.10
CA LEU A 150 -7.65 -2.99 15.73
C LEU A 150 -7.68 -4.51 15.46
N PRO A 151 -8.62 -5.26 16.08
CA PRO A 151 -8.66 -6.71 15.95
C PRO A 151 -9.10 -7.13 14.54
N GLY A 152 -8.60 -8.27 14.09
CA GLY A 152 -8.93 -8.79 12.76
C GLY A 152 -8.47 -10.24 12.54
N PRO A 153 -8.71 -10.78 11.33
CA PRO A 153 -8.37 -12.16 11.00
C PRO A 153 -6.87 -12.47 11.11
N TRP A 154 -6.02 -11.45 11.04
CA TRP A 154 -4.58 -11.56 11.26
C TRP A 154 -4.18 -11.94 12.69
N ASP A 155 -5.07 -11.82 13.67
CA ASP A 155 -4.79 -12.19 15.07
C ASP A 155 -4.74 -13.72 15.26
N GLU A 156 -5.39 -14.48 14.37
CA GLU A 156 -5.43 -15.95 14.41
C GLU A 156 -4.22 -16.59 13.71
N GLU A 157 -3.46 -15.82 12.94
CA GLU A 157 -2.27 -16.31 12.26
C GLU A 157 -1.03 -16.11 13.13
N PRO A 158 -0.15 -17.12 13.27
CA PRO A 158 1.12 -16.94 13.94
C PRO A 158 1.91 -15.90 13.16
N THR A 159 1.96 -14.68 13.70
CA THR A 159 2.68 -13.56 13.12
C THR A 159 4.09 -14.01 12.80
N ARG A 160 4.47 -14.01 11.52
CA ARG A 160 5.88 -14.02 11.12
C ARG A 160 6.45 -12.64 11.47
N VAL A 161 6.61 -12.39 12.77
CA VAL A 161 7.40 -11.28 13.27
C VAL A 161 8.82 -11.53 12.76
N ARG A 162 9.31 -10.68 11.86
CA ARG A 162 10.75 -10.49 11.69
C ARG A 162 11.20 -9.34 12.57
#